data_AF-Q2HC79-F1
#
_entry.id   AF-Q2HC79-F1
#
_cell.length_a   1.000
_cell.length_b   1.000
_cell.length_c   1.000
_cell.angle_alpha   90.00
_cell.angle_beta   90.00
_cell.angle_gamma   90.00
#
_symmetry.space_group_name_H-M   'P 1'
#
loop_
_entity.id
_entity.type
_entity.pdbx_description
1 polymer ?
#
loop_
_entity_poly.entity_id
_entity_poly.type
_entity_poly.pdbx_seq_one_letter_code
_entity_poly.pdbx_strand_id
1 'polypeptide(L)'
;MSGFEIAGIVLAVLPLFVEAGKFSASTASLLKNAAGRSTRDRKLTEFYDEFYWETYEMHKQMEQIVSSLPDLSEERRMQILNDREVQSCVDGWAAGSDLAQALHAFFASDNDVAVFLETMDKVLRLFYQLIEDETVKISKSDIDFERMSEKMKIFQAQKAQPSGFWERLRFLRREKRRDICLANLRRWRCRLERTIDYATRRAEKQNHHGHHPTGDGLADSEAEHLLHLRSMSKRLFRTLSAYWVCGCGIAHQARLSLAAASERTPPRLKRTELDLAFLIKGHGPWNEMLVVMKDISAMTTQCSELGPICAAIEAINGRAAQYGLRLVVEDSETPCTPRRIFLLEPAPRKLGIPTVAAPVSLRDLLLATQQPGELLTKRRLALTLAYSVLQFHESAFFSSNPWSEDQIFFFHSPASRNAINYQQPYIESAFGDTEGGIPGSSGATPGIFHPNIGILRLGVLLIELHTWLPIEKFRDGQDTTPNADYATALRVLDMALGDCFPTYKSAIRACLDVDWVPAGSRVSLEDSTTCDGLYRNVILPIQEEIEWGERMARKHSSVARLGVP
;
A
#
# COMPACT_ATOMS: atom_id res chain seq x y z
N MET A 1 8.12 37.84 -13.22
CA MET A 1 6.92 37.15 -12.71
C MET A 1 7.28 36.32 -11.50
N SER A 2 6.41 36.31 -10.49
CA SER A 2 6.52 35.41 -9.34
C SER A 2 6.19 33.96 -9.72
N GLY A 3 6.61 33.00 -8.89
CA GLY A 3 6.22 31.60 -9.07
C GLY A 3 4.71 31.39 -9.01
N PHE A 4 4.00 32.22 -8.25
CA PHE A 4 2.54 32.13 -8.10
C PHE A 4 1.82 32.56 -9.38
N GLU A 5 2.25 33.65 -10.01
CA GLU A 5 1.74 34.08 -11.32
C GLU A 5 1.90 32.97 -12.36
N ILE A 6 3.02 32.25 -12.35
CA ILE A 6 3.26 31.10 -13.24
C ILE A 6 2.21 30.00 -13.02
N ALA A 7 1.90 29.67 -11.76
CA ALA A 7 0.87 28.69 -11.42
C ALA A 7 -0.52 29.13 -11.92
N GLY A 8 -0.84 30.42 -11.81
CA GLY A 8 -2.06 31.01 -12.37
C GLY A 8 -2.14 30.87 -13.89
N ILE A 9 -1.05 31.13 -14.61
CA ILE A 9 -0.98 30.93 -16.07
C ILE A 9 -1.24 29.47 -16.42
N VAL A 10 -0.58 28.53 -15.72
CA VAL A 10 -0.74 27.08 -15.96
C VAL A 10 -2.20 26.65 -15.78
N LEU A 11 -2.86 27.11 -14.70
CA LEU A 11 -4.27 26.82 -14.44
C LEU A 11 -5.18 27.36 -15.56
N ALA A 12 -4.93 28.58 -16.04
CA ALA A 12 -5.71 29.22 -17.10
C ALA A 12 -5.64 28.46 -18.43
N VAL A 13 -4.45 27.95 -18.79
CA VAL A 13 -4.21 27.32 -20.10
C VAL A 13 -4.43 25.80 -20.11
N LEU A 14 -4.37 25.13 -18.96
CA LEU A 14 -4.58 23.68 -18.82
C LEU A 14 -5.85 23.17 -19.53
N PRO A 15 -7.04 23.79 -19.32
CA PRO A 15 -8.27 23.38 -20.02
C PRO A 15 -8.15 23.42 -21.55
N LEU A 16 -7.38 24.37 -22.09
CA LEU A 16 -7.15 24.49 -23.54
C LEU A 16 -6.35 23.30 -24.06
N PHE A 17 -5.33 22.86 -23.33
CA PHE A 17 -4.54 21.67 -23.68
C PHE A 17 -5.34 20.37 -23.53
N VAL A 18 -6.23 20.28 -22.54
CA VAL A 18 -7.17 19.16 -22.39
C VAL A 18 -8.11 19.09 -23.59
N GLU A 19 -8.70 20.22 -23.99
CA GLU A 19 -9.56 20.31 -25.18
C GLU A 19 -8.79 19.96 -26.46
N ALA A 20 -7.53 20.42 -26.56
CA ALA A 20 -6.61 20.10 -27.65
C ALA A 20 -6.33 18.60 -27.77
N GLY A 21 -5.98 17.96 -26.65
CA GLY A 21 -5.72 16.53 -26.59
C GLY A 21 -6.95 15.73 -26.99
N LYS A 22 -8.11 16.06 -26.43
CA LYS A 22 -9.38 15.37 -26.68
C LYS A 22 -9.78 15.40 -28.16
N PHE A 23 -9.75 16.57 -28.78
CA PHE A 23 -10.10 16.71 -30.19
C PHE A 23 -9.08 16.00 -31.09
N SER A 24 -7.79 16.09 -30.78
CA SER A 24 -6.72 15.45 -31.56
C SER A 24 -6.80 13.92 -31.48
N ALA A 25 -7.09 13.38 -30.30
CA ALA A 25 -7.40 11.97 -30.09
C ALA A 25 -8.60 11.51 -30.94
N SER A 26 -9.71 12.25 -30.87
CA SER A 26 -10.91 11.93 -31.64
C SER A 26 -10.69 12.00 -33.16
N THR A 27 -9.96 13.00 -33.65
CA THR A 27 -9.65 13.16 -35.08
C THR A 27 -8.68 12.09 -35.58
N ALA A 28 -7.66 11.74 -34.79
CA ALA A 28 -6.74 10.67 -35.11
C ALA A 28 -7.47 9.30 -35.17
N SER A 29 -8.46 9.08 -34.31
CA SER A 29 -9.29 7.87 -34.34
C SER A 29 -10.17 7.77 -35.60
N LEU A 30 -10.69 8.89 -36.10
CA LEU A 30 -11.48 8.94 -37.33
C LEU A 30 -10.64 8.65 -38.58
N LEU A 31 -9.38 9.10 -38.59
CA LEU A 31 -8.42 8.83 -39.67
C LEU A 31 -7.98 7.36 -39.74
N LYS A 32 -8.06 6.61 -38.63
CA LYS A 32 -7.79 5.16 -38.56
C LYS A 32 -8.77 4.34 -39.39
N ASN A 33 -9.99 4.83 -39.60
CA ASN A 33 -11.06 4.15 -40.32
C ASN A 33 -11.03 4.40 -41.84
N ALA A 34 -10.21 5.34 -42.30
CA ALA A 34 -9.94 5.56 -43.72
C ALA A 34 -8.74 4.70 -44.15
N ALA A 35 -8.97 3.74 -45.05
CA ALA A 35 -8.01 2.72 -45.44
C ALA A 35 -6.61 3.28 -45.83
N GLY A 36 -5.56 2.79 -45.15
CA GLY A 36 -4.23 2.66 -45.76
C GLY A 36 -3.07 3.53 -45.25
N ARG A 37 -3.00 4.00 -43.99
CA ARG A 37 -1.81 4.73 -43.49
C ARG A 37 -1.18 4.20 -42.19
N SER A 38 0.08 3.76 -42.36
CA SER A 38 1.24 3.44 -41.48
C SER A 38 1.16 3.44 -39.94
N THR A 39 2.03 2.63 -39.31
CA THR A 39 2.42 2.60 -37.88
C THR A 39 2.61 3.97 -37.22
N ARG A 40 2.98 5.00 -38.00
CA ARG A 40 3.13 6.38 -37.54
C ARG A 40 1.81 6.98 -37.06
N ASP A 41 0.71 6.66 -37.70
CA ASP A 41 -0.61 7.24 -37.38
C ASP A 41 -1.16 6.61 -36.08
N ARG A 42 -0.87 5.31 -35.84
CA ARG A 42 -1.15 4.65 -34.55
C ARG A 42 -0.38 5.29 -33.38
N LYS A 43 0.93 5.49 -33.54
CA LYS A 43 1.77 6.15 -32.52
C LYS A 43 1.34 7.60 -32.25
N LEU A 44 0.74 8.25 -33.24
CA LEU A 44 0.22 9.61 -33.10
C LEU A 44 -1.11 9.62 -32.32
N THR A 45 -2.00 8.64 -32.56
CA THR A 45 -3.20 8.45 -31.74
C THR A 45 -2.83 8.16 -30.29
N GLU A 46 -1.94 7.18 -30.05
CA GLU A 46 -1.47 6.81 -28.71
C GLU A 46 -0.89 8.04 -27.98
N PHE A 47 -0.07 8.85 -28.67
CA PHE A 47 0.45 10.09 -28.10
C PHE A 47 -0.66 11.07 -27.67
N TYR A 48 -1.66 11.32 -28.52
CA TYR A 48 -2.70 12.31 -28.19
C TYR A 48 -3.65 11.81 -27.10
N ASP A 49 -3.92 10.50 -27.06
CA ASP A 49 -4.69 9.87 -25.98
C ASP A 49 -3.95 10.05 -24.65
N GLU A 50 -2.65 9.71 -24.61
CA GLU A 50 -1.85 9.88 -23.39
C GLU A 50 -1.71 11.36 -23.02
N PHE A 51 -1.43 12.24 -23.98
CA PHE A 51 -1.32 13.68 -23.73
C PHE A 51 -2.61 14.25 -23.14
N TYR A 52 -3.77 13.84 -23.65
CA TYR A 52 -5.08 14.19 -23.08
C TYR A 52 -5.19 13.75 -21.62
N TRP A 53 -4.87 12.49 -21.32
CA TRP A 53 -4.97 11.96 -19.95
C TRP A 53 -4.04 12.70 -18.98
N GLU A 54 -2.78 12.89 -19.36
CA GLU A 54 -1.80 13.58 -18.53
C GLU A 54 -2.19 15.04 -18.24
N THR A 55 -2.69 15.77 -19.24
CA THR A 55 -3.16 17.15 -19.06
C THR A 55 -4.48 17.22 -18.29
N TYR A 56 -5.36 16.24 -18.46
CA TYR A 56 -6.62 16.14 -17.71
C TYR A 56 -6.39 15.87 -16.22
N GLU A 57 -5.54 14.91 -15.89
CA GLU A 57 -5.21 14.61 -14.50
C GLU A 57 -4.51 15.78 -13.80
N MET A 58 -3.58 16.44 -14.50
CA MET A 58 -2.93 17.64 -13.96
C MET A 58 -3.93 18.79 -13.74
N HIS A 59 -4.92 18.94 -14.63
CA HIS A 59 -6.02 19.89 -14.41
C HIS A 59 -6.83 19.51 -13.16
N LYS A 60 -7.19 18.24 -12.98
CA LYS A 60 -7.90 17.76 -11.78
C LYS A 60 -7.11 17.96 -10.49
N GLN A 61 -5.80 17.75 -10.51
CA GLN A 61 -4.90 18.02 -9.38
C GLN A 61 -4.89 19.50 -9.01
N MET A 62 -4.84 20.40 -10.00
CA MET A 62 -4.93 21.83 -9.76
C MET A 62 -6.31 22.25 -9.23
N GLU A 63 -7.40 21.65 -9.73
CA GLU A 63 -8.75 21.87 -9.18
C GLU A 63 -8.84 21.42 -7.72
N GLN A 64 -8.25 20.27 -7.39
CA GLN A 64 -8.20 19.74 -6.03
C GLN A 64 -7.47 20.67 -5.08
N ILE A 65 -6.32 21.24 -5.50
CA ILE A 65 -5.59 22.23 -4.70
C ILE A 65 -6.53 23.40 -4.38
N VAL A 66 -7.06 24.06 -5.40
CA VAL A 66 -7.90 25.27 -5.24
C VAL A 66 -9.12 24.98 -4.37
N SER A 67 -9.73 23.81 -4.54
CA SER A 67 -10.91 23.37 -3.75
C SER A 67 -10.56 23.12 -2.28
N SER A 68 -9.30 22.77 -1.99
CA SER A 68 -8.81 22.42 -0.65
C SER A 68 -8.08 23.57 0.06
N LEU A 69 -7.95 24.74 -0.59
CA LEU A 69 -7.23 25.88 -0.02
C LEU A 69 -7.96 26.47 1.19
N PRO A 70 -7.31 26.57 2.36
CA PRO A 70 -7.93 27.15 3.55
C PRO A 70 -8.24 28.65 3.36
N ASP A 71 -9.16 29.18 4.17
CA ASP A 71 -9.45 30.62 4.31
C ASP A 71 -9.94 31.36 3.06
N LEU A 72 -10.25 30.64 1.96
CA LEU A 72 -10.93 31.18 0.78
C LEU A 72 -12.42 30.85 0.81
N SER A 73 -13.27 31.81 0.43
CA SER A 73 -14.71 31.55 0.27
C SER A 73 -14.99 30.65 -0.93
N GLU A 74 -16.09 29.91 -0.90
CA GLU A 74 -16.53 29.05 -2.02
C GLU A 74 -16.70 29.86 -3.31
N GLU A 75 -17.23 31.08 -3.21
CA GLU A 75 -17.38 31.98 -4.35
C GLU A 75 -16.02 32.36 -4.94
N ARG A 76 -15.01 32.60 -4.09
CA ARG A 76 -13.65 32.93 -4.52
C ARG A 76 -12.96 31.73 -5.18
N ARG A 77 -13.11 30.52 -4.62
CA ARG A 77 -12.61 29.27 -5.23
C ARG A 77 -13.24 29.03 -6.60
N MET A 78 -14.56 29.21 -6.71
CA MET A 78 -15.29 29.08 -7.97
C MET A 78 -14.88 30.15 -9.00
N GLN A 79 -14.59 31.37 -8.57
CA GLN A 79 -14.03 32.39 -9.47
C GLN A 79 -12.68 31.94 -10.04
N ILE A 80 -11.76 31.45 -9.19
CA ILE A 80 -10.43 30.99 -9.62
C ILE A 80 -10.52 29.81 -10.61
N LEU A 81 -11.41 28.85 -10.35
CA LEU A 81 -11.58 27.67 -11.21
C LEU A 81 -12.24 27.98 -12.56
N ASN A 82 -13.12 28.98 -12.58
CA ASN A 82 -13.85 29.40 -13.78
C ASN A 82 -13.13 30.49 -14.57
N ASP A 83 -12.17 31.18 -13.95
CA ASP A 83 -11.34 32.14 -14.65
C ASP A 83 -10.50 31.42 -15.70
N ARG A 84 -10.63 31.90 -16.92
CA ARG A 84 -9.87 31.39 -18.06
C ARG A 84 -8.83 32.40 -18.49
N GLU A 85 -8.99 33.68 -18.19
CA GLU A 85 -8.15 34.74 -18.74
C GLU A 85 -6.77 34.75 -18.07
N VAL A 86 -5.72 34.61 -18.89
CA VAL A 86 -4.32 34.57 -18.39
C VAL A 86 -3.99 35.82 -17.57
N GLN A 87 -4.43 37.01 -17.99
CA GLN A 87 -4.16 38.25 -17.25
C GLN A 87 -4.86 38.27 -15.89
N SER A 88 -6.15 37.92 -15.85
CA SER A 88 -6.91 37.84 -14.60
C SER A 88 -6.33 36.81 -13.63
N CYS A 89 -5.84 35.67 -14.13
CA CYS A 89 -5.12 34.69 -13.32
C CYS A 89 -3.76 35.19 -12.81
N VAL A 90 -2.97 35.91 -13.63
CA VAL A 90 -1.70 36.51 -13.19
C VAL A 90 -1.95 37.50 -12.05
N ASP A 91 -2.97 38.35 -12.19
CA ASP A 91 -3.30 39.36 -11.18
C ASP A 91 -3.87 38.72 -9.89
N GLY A 92 -4.69 37.67 -10.03
CA GLY A 92 -5.25 36.93 -8.88
C GLY A 92 -4.24 36.07 -8.13
N TRP A 93 -3.19 35.59 -8.81
CA TRP A 93 -2.11 34.78 -8.25
C TRP A 93 -0.85 35.58 -7.92
N ALA A 94 -0.91 36.91 -7.85
CA ALA A 94 0.27 37.72 -7.50
C ALA A 94 0.82 37.38 -6.10
N ALA A 95 2.15 37.48 -5.93
CA ALA A 95 2.81 37.26 -4.65
C ALA A 95 2.36 38.31 -3.61
N GLY A 96 1.41 37.92 -2.75
CA GLY A 96 0.75 38.80 -1.78
C GLY A 96 -0.78 38.79 -1.83
N SER A 97 -1.39 38.07 -2.78
CA SER A 97 -2.84 37.88 -2.82
C SER A 97 -3.34 36.97 -1.68
N ASP A 98 -4.66 37.03 -1.44
CA ASP A 98 -5.40 36.09 -0.58
C ASP A 98 -5.10 34.63 -0.96
N LEU A 99 -5.00 34.38 -2.26
CA LEU A 99 -4.70 33.06 -2.82
C LEU A 99 -3.27 32.60 -2.54
N ALA A 100 -2.27 33.48 -2.65
CA ALA A 100 -0.89 33.14 -2.31
C ALA A 100 -0.76 32.80 -0.83
N GLN A 101 -1.45 33.53 0.04
CA GLN A 101 -1.49 33.25 1.48
C GLN A 101 -2.17 31.91 1.78
N ALA A 102 -3.30 31.62 1.13
CA ALA A 102 -3.99 30.34 1.26
C ALA A 102 -3.14 29.16 0.77
N LEU A 103 -2.35 29.34 -0.29
CA LEU A 103 -1.39 28.34 -0.77
C LEU A 103 -0.25 28.10 0.23
N HIS A 104 0.31 29.15 0.84
CA HIS A 104 1.29 29.00 1.91
C HIS A 104 0.71 28.32 3.15
N ALA A 105 -0.57 28.55 3.46
CA ALA A 105 -1.24 27.86 4.55
C ALA A 105 -1.53 26.38 4.21
N PHE A 106 -1.88 26.07 2.95
CA PHE A 106 -2.10 24.71 2.46
C PHE A 106 -0.80 23.90 2.44
N PHE A 107 0.27 24.47 1.90
CA PHE A 107 1.59 23.86 1.87
C PHE A 107 2.37 24.30 3.11
N ALA A 108 2.27 23.51 4.19
CA ALA A 108 2.78 23.81 5.52
C ALA A 108 4.31 24.09 5.66
N SER A 109 5.07 24.10 4.57
CA SER A 109 6.46 24.54 4.54
C SER A 109 6.76 25.37 3.28
N ASP A 110 7.62 26.38 3.42
CA ASP A 110 8.09 27.18 2.29
C ASP A 110 8.81 26.34 1.22
N ASN A 111 9.37 25.19 1.63
CA ASN A 111 10.01 24.26 0.73
C ASN A 111 8.98 23.53 -0.15
N ASP A 112 7.84 23.13 0.40
CA ASP A 112 6.76 22.47 -0.37
C ASP A 112 6.12 23.46 -1.35
N VAL A 113 5.93 24.72 -0.92
CA VAL A 113 5.53 25.81 -1.80
C VAL A 113 6.55 25.97 -2.93
N ALA A 114 7.85 26.03 -2.62
CA ALA A 114 8.89 26.18 -3.63
C ALA A 114 8.89 25.02 -4.64
N VAL A 115 8.71 23.78 -4.19
CA VAL A 115 8.62 22.59 -5.05
C VAL A 115 7.38 22.65 -5.94
N PHE A 116 6.23 23.07 -5.41
CA PHE A 116 5.02 23.30 -6.18
C PHE A 116 5.25 24.35 -7.29
N LEU A 117 5.79 25.51 -6.94
CA LEU A 117 6.03 26.60 -7.88
C LEU A 117 7.08 26.23 -8.93
N GLU A 118 8.14 25.50 -8.54
CA GLU A 118 9.11 24.96 -9.49
C GLU A 118 8.44 23.96 -10.46
N THR A 119 7.55 23.10 -9.96
CA THR A 119 6.80 22.16 -10.80
C THR A 119 5.94 22.91 -11.82
N MET A 120 5.28 23.99 -11.42
CA MET A 120 4.50 24.85 -12.32
C MET A 120 5.38 25.54 -13.37
N ASP A 121 6.58 26.02 -13.00
CA ASP A 121 7.56 26.54 -13.96
C ASP A 121 7.92 25.52 -15.03
N LYS A 122 8.22 24.27 -14.63
CA LYS A 122 8.57 23.21 -15.59
C LYS A 122 7.40 22.87 -16.51
N VAL A 123 6.19 22.82 -15.98
CA VAL A 123 4.97 22.59 -16.75
C VAL A 123 4.72 23.71 -17.76
N LEU A 124 4.81 24.98 -17.34
CA LEU A 124 4.64 26.11 -18.24
C LEU A 124 5.66 26.09 -19.39
N ARG A 125 6.92 25.74 -19.08
CA ARG A 125 7.96 25.59 -20.12
C ARG A 125 7.63 24.48 -21.11
N LEU A 126 7.07 23.36 -20.67
CA LEU A 126 6.61 22.29 -21.56
C LEU A 126 5.47 22.79 -22.46
N PHE A 127 4.48 23.48 -21.91
CA PHE A 127 3.38 24.06 -22.68
C PHE A 127 3.85 25.12 -23.67
N TYR A 128 4.79 25.96 -23.27
CA TYR A 128 5.41 26.93 -24.17
C TYR A 128 6.14 26.24 -25.32
N GLN A 129 6.93 25.20 -25.05
CA GLN A 129 7.59 24.40 -26.08
C GLN A 129 6.62 23.73 -27.04
N LEU A 130 5.42 23.38 -26.58
CA LEU A 130 4.36 22.79 -27.42
C LEU A 130 3.69 23.82 -28.34
N ILE A 131 3.72 25.10 -27.96
CA ILE A 131 3.12 26.19 -28.74
C ILE A 131 4.14 26.85 -29.69
N GLU A 132 5.44 26.77 -29.42
CA GLU A 132 6.51 27.38 -30.23
C GLU A 132 6.91 26.51 -31.45
N ASP A 133 7.00 27.12 -32.65
CA ASP A 133 7.35 26.50 -33.93
C ASP A 133 8.89 26.49 -34.18
N GLU A 134 9.40 25.52 -34.95
CA GLU A 134 10.82 25.14 -35.15
C GLU A 134 11.77 26.22 -35.72
N THR A 135 11.34 27.46 -35.95
CA THR A 135 12.26 28.52 -36.43
C THR A 135 12.98 29.28 -35.31
N VAL A 136 12.61 29.06 -34.04
CA VAL A 136 13.23 29.76 -32.91
C VAL A 136 14.02 28.76 -32.05
N LYS A 137 15.35 28.79 -32.20
CA LYS A 137 16.25 28.15 -31.23
C LYS A 137 16.10 28.90 -29.90
N ILE A 138 15.56 28.23 -28.88
CA ILE A 138 15.58 28.74 -27.51
C ILE A 138 17.05 28.79 -27.05
N SER A 139 17.63 29.99 -27.03
CA SER A 139 18.92 30.24 -26.39
C SER A 139 18.78 30.01 -24.88
N LYS A 140 19.81 29.43 -24.25
CA LYS A 140 19.85 29.15 -22.81
C LYS A 140 19.97 30.40 -21.93
N SER A 141 20.22 31.58 -22.52
CA SER A 141 20.26 32.85 -21.80
C SER A 141 18.94 33.59 -21.99
N ASP A 142 18.19 33.68 -20.89
CA ASP A 142 16.99 34.49 -20.67
C ASP A 142 15.73 34.09 -21.46
N ILE A 143 15.02 33.09 -20.92
CA ILE A 143 13.62 32.83 -21.24
C ILE A 143 12.78 33.83 -20.45
N ASP A 144 12.41 34.92 -21.10
CA ASP A 144 11.55 35.97 -20.55
C ASP A 144 10.14 35.43 -20.28
N PHE A 145 9.74 35.42 -19.01
CA PHE A 145 8.42 34.99 -18.55
C PHE A 145 7.29 35.88 -19.08
N GLU A 146 7.54 37.18 -19.29
CA GLU A 146 6.56 38.09 -19.88
C GLU A 146 6.27 37.67 -21.32
N ARG A 147 7.30 37.28 -22.08
CA ARG A 147 7.14 36.72 -23.43
C ARG A 147 6.35 35.41 -23.42
N MET A 148 6.56 34.53 -22.43
CA MET A 148 5.77 33.29 -22.31
C MET A 148 4.30 33.61 -22.00
N SER A 149 4.05 34.52 -21.06
CA SER A 149 2.70 34.97 -20.71
C SER A 149 1.98 35.61 -21.91
N GLU A 150 2.66 36.49 -22.66
CA GLU A 150 2.12 37.12 -23.87
C GLU A 150 1.78 36.08 -24.94
N LYS A 151 2.62 35.05 -25.12
CA LYS A 151 2.32 33.95 -26.03
C LYS A 151 1.12 33.12 -25.58
N MET A 152 0.93 32.90 -24.28
CA MET A 152 -0.25 32.22 -23.74
C MET A 152 -1.53 33.06 -23.94
N LYS A 153 -1.45 34.39 -23.80
CA LYS A 153 -2.56 35.30 -24.12
C LYS A 153 -2.95 35.24 -25.60
N ILE A 154 -1.96 35.33 -26.48
CA ILE A 154 -2.17 35.19 -27.93
C ILE A 154 -2.78 33.82 -28.25
N PHE A 155 -2.29 32.76 -27.62
CA PHE A 155 -2.80 31.40 -27.77
C PHE A 155 -4.28 31.30 -27.35
N GLN A 156 -4.63 31.87 -26.19
CA GLN A 156 -6.00 31.91 -25.72
C GLN A 156 -6.93 32.71 -26.65
N ALA A 157 -6.48 33.88 -27.13
CA ALA A 157 -7.26 34.73 -28.04
C ALA A 157 -7.50 34.07 -29.42
N GLN A 158 -6.60 33.18 -29.86
CA GLN A 158 -6.70 32.45 -31.12
C GLN A 158 -7.70 31.26 -31.09
N LYS A 159 -8.37 31.00 -29.95
CA LYS A 159 -9.42 29.96 -29.77
C LYS A 159 -10.53 30.01 -30.83
N ALA A 160 -10.72 31.15 -31.50
CA ALA A 160 -11.77 31.37 -32.50
C ALA A 160 -11.49 30.81 -33.92
N GLN A 161 -10.30 30.28 -34.22
CA GLN A 161 -9.94 29.79 -35.57
C GLN A 161 -9.46 28.33 -35.52
N PRO A 162 -10.34 27.35 -35.82
CA PRO A 162 -10.00 25.93 -35.81
C PRO A 162 -8.79 25.59 -36.70
N SER A 163 -8.69 26.18 -37.90
CA SER A 163 -7.69 25.77 -38.90
C SER A 163 -6.23 26.02 -38.50
N GLY A 164 -5.91 27.07 -37.73
CA GLY A 164 -4.53 27.42 -37.37
C GLY A 164 -4.00 26.72 -36.10
N PHE A 165 -4.87 26.49 -35.11
CA PHE A 165 -4.54 25.82 -33.85
C PHE A 165 -4.23 24.33 -34.06
N TRP A 166 -5.10 23.65 -34.83
CA TRP A 166 -4.96 22.22 -35.13
C TRP A 166 -3.80 21.92 -36.09
N GLU A 167 -3.36 22.90 -36.89
CA GLU A 167 -2.15 22.79 -37.70
C GLU A 167 -0.87 22.97 -36.88
N ARG A 168 -0.84 23.80 -35.83
CA ARG A 168 0.33 24.00 -34.97
C ARG A 168 0.57 22.87 -33.99
N LEU A 169 -0.48 22.32 -33.36
CA LEU A 169 -0.35 21.11 -32.52
C LEU A 169 0.03 19.86 -33.34
N ARG A 170 -0.25 19.86 -34.65
CA ARG A 170 0.15 18.83 -35.63
C ARG A 170 1.68 18.69 -35.78
N PHE A 171 2.48 19.64 -35.30
CA PHE A 171 3.93 19.71 -35.55
C PHE A 171 4.83 19.04 -34.52
N LEU A 172 4.31 18.10 -33.73
CA LEU A 172 5.16 17.07 -33.14
C LEU A 172 5.59 16.03 -34.21
N ARG A 173 6.28 16.50 -35.26
CA ARG A 173 6.74 15.72 -36.41
C ARG A 173 7.80 14.68 -36.05
N ARG A 174 8.49 14.84 -34.91
CA ARG A 174 9.57 13.95 -34.47
C ARG A 174 9.12 13.14 -33.26
N GLU A 175 8.96 11.84 -33.47
CA GLU A 175 8.58 10.84 -32.46
C GLU A 175 9.38 10.99 -31.16
N LYS A 176 10.71 11.11 -31.23
CA LYS A 176 11.58 11.29 -30.06
C LYS A 176 11.23 12.50 -29.19
N ARG A 177 10.71 13.60 -29.77
CA ARG A 177 10.28 14.78 -28.99
C ARG A 177 8.94 14.55 -28.30
N ARG A 178 8.05 13.75 -28.88
CA ARG A 178 6.77 13.35 -28.28
C ARG A 178 6.99 12.54 -27.03
N ASP A 179 7.85 11.53 -27.12
CA ASP A 179 8.14 10.63 -26.01
C ASP A 179 8.80 11.38 -24.85
N ILE A 180 9.75 12.28 -25.15
CA ILE A 180 10.38 13.15 -24.14
C ILE A 180 9.36 14.08 -23.49
N CYS A 181 8.46 14.67 -24.27
CA CYS A 181 7.42 15.57 -23.74
C CYS A 181 6.47 14.82 -22.80
N LEU A 182 5.95 13.65 -23.21
CA LEU A 182 5.07 12.83 -22.38
C LEU A 182 5.78 12.32 -21.13
N ALA A 183 7.02 11.84 -21.26
CA ALA A 183 7.79 11.39 -20.11
C ALA A 183 8.02 12.53 -19.10
N ASN A 184 8.31 13.74 -19.57
CA ASN A 184 8.44 14.91 -18.71
C ASN A 184 7.10 15.30 -18.08
N LEU A 185 6.01 15.32 -18.85
CA LEU A 185 4.68 15.66 -18.34
C LEU A 185 4.23 14.68 -17.25
N ARG A 186 4.37 13.37 -17.49
CA ARG A 186 4.17 12.31 -16.49
C ARG A 186 4.99 12.53 -15.23
N ARG A 187 6.28 12.85 -15.41
CA ARG A 187 7.19 13.09 -14.29
C ARG A 187 6.74 14.26 -13.42
N TRP A 188 6.35 15.38 -14.03
CA TRP A 188 5.90 16.57 -13.29
C TRP A 188 4.51 16.37 -12.69
N ARG A 189 3.59 15.68 -13.37
CA ARG A 189 2.30 15.26 -12.80
C ARG A 189 2.50 14.40 -11.55
N CYS A 190 3.34 13.35 -11.61
CA CYS A 190 3.59 12.50 -10.44
C CYS A 190 4.27 13.26 -9.29
N ARG A 191 5.11 14.25 -9.58
CA ARG A 191 5.69 15.12 -8.54
C ARG A 191 4.64 16.03 -7.91
N LEU A 192 3.76 16.59 -8.73
CA LEU A 192 2.64 17.40 -8.27
C LEU A 192 1.70 16.57 -7.39
N GLU A 193 1.32 15.37 -7.83
CA GLU A 193 0.52 14.40 -7.07
C GLU A 193 1.10 14.15 -5.68
N ARG A 194 2.39 13.81 -5.59
CA ARG A 194 3.07 13.57 -4.30
C ARG A 194 3.06 14.79 -3.40
N THR A 195 3.26 15.98 -3.98
CA THR A 195 3.28 17.25 -3.22
C THR A 195 1.88 17.57 -2.68
N ILE A 196 0.84 17.34 -3.48
CA ILE A 196 -0.57 17.52 -3.09
C ILE A 196 -0.97 16.49 -2.04
N ASP A 197 -0.66 15.21 -2.24
CA ASP A 197 -0.97 14.14 -1.29
C ASP A 197 -0.34 14.41 0.07
N TYR A 198 0.94 14.84 0.08
CA TYR A 198 1.63 15.22 1.31
C TYR A 198 0.96 16.39 2.02
N ALA A 199 0.63 17.46 1.28
CA ALA A 199 -0.04 18.64 1.82
C ALA A 199 -1.45 18.31 2.36
N THR A 200 -2.23 17.53 1.60
CA THR A 200 -3.60 17.12 1.97
C THR A 200 -3.60 16.27 3.22
N ARG A 201 -2.77 15.21 3.27
CA ARG A 201 -2.63 14.35 4.46
C ARG A 201 -2.17 15.14 5.68
N ARG A 202 -1.36 16.17 5.49
CA ARG A 202 -0.89 17.02 6.59
C ARG A 202 -1.96 18.01 7.05
N ALA A 203 -2.73 18.60 6.14
CA ALA A 203 -3.88 19.43 6.48
C ALA A 203 -4.93 18.61 7.26
N GLU A 204 -5.16 17.36 6.87
CA GLU A 204 -5.98 16.40 7.63
C GLU A 204 -5.40 16.16 9.04
N LYS A 205 -4.07 15.95 9.17
CA LYS A 205 -3.39 15.81 10.47
C LYS A 205 -3.52 17.07 11.35
N GLN A 206 -3.43 18.28 10.78
CA GLN A 206 -3.54 19.54 11.51
C GLN A 206 -4.99 19.83 11.93
N ASN A 207 -5.98 19.54 11.08
CA ASN A 207 -7.39 19.61 11.43
C ASN A 207 -7.77 18.59 12.52
N HIS A 208 -7.10 17.43 12.57
CA HIS A 208 -7.22 16.45 13.66
C HIS A 208 -6.49 16.85 14.95
N HIS A 209 -5.64 17.88 14.96
CA HIS A 209 -5.04 18.43 16.18
C HIS A 209 -5.74 19.71 16.69
N GLY A 210 -6.54 20.38 15.86
CA GLY A 210 -7.37 21.55 16.24
C GLY A 210 -8.83 21.21 16.59
N HIS A 211 -9.30 20.04 16.17
CA HIS A 211 -10.52 19.42 16.66
C HIS A 211 -10.17 18.03 17.16
N HIS A 212 -9.96 17.89 18.47
CA HIS A 212 -10.47 16.71 19.15
C HIS A 212 -11.98 16.74 18.90
N PRO A 213 -12.56 15.86 18.08
CA PRO A 213 -13.95 15.55 18.29
C PRO A 213 -13.94 14.88 19.67
N THR A 214 -14.56 15.52 20.65
CA THR A 214 -15.31 14.77 21.66
C THR A 214 -16.40 13.98 20.93
N GLY A 215 -15.96 12.95 20.23
CA GLY A 215 -16.72 12.00 19.44
C GLY A 215 -16.13 10.64 19.74
N ASP A 216 -16.65 10.05 20.82
CA ASP A 216 -16.57 8.65 21.25
C ASP A 216 -15.25 7.90 21.04
N GLY A 217 -14.42 7.89 22.08
CA GLY A 217 -13.64 6.79 22.71
C GLY A 217 -13.19 5.52 21.96
N LEU A 218 -13.25 5.44 20.62
CA LEU A 218 -13.02 4.20 19.87
C LEU A 218 -11.61 4.11 19.24
N ALA A 219 -11.02 5.23 18.80
CA ALA A 219 -9.71 5.21 18.11
C ALA A 219 -8.54 4.90 19.06
N ASP A 220 -8.53 5.46 20.27
CA ASP A 220 -7.53 5.11 21.30
C ASP A 220 -7.69 3.65 21.73
N SER A 221 -8.92 3.12 21.71
CA SER A 221 -9.21 1.73 22.09
C SER A 221 -8.64 0.69 21.12
N GLU A 222 -8.60 0.98 19.82
CA GLU A 222 -8.15 0.00 18.81
C GLU A 222 -6.61 -0.12 18.78
N ALA A 223 -5.89 1.00 18.79
CA ALA A 223 -4.42 0.98 18.86
C ALA A 223 -3.93 0.33 20.16
N GLU A 224 -4.55 0.66 21.30
CA GLU A 224 -4.30 -0.01 22.58
C GLU A 224 -4.58 -1.52 22.50
N HIS A 225 -5.68 -1.91 21.84
CA HIS A 225 -6.04 -3.32 21.67
C HIS A 225 -4.99 -4.07 20.85
N LEU A 226 -4.52 -3.49 19.74
CA LEU A 226 -3.51 -4.09 18.87
C LEU A 226 -2.15 -4.24 19.58
N LEU A 227 -1.74 -3.23 20.35
CA LEU A 227 -0.56 -3.31 21.22
C LEU A 227 -0.71 -4.39 22.29
N HIS A 228 -1.90 -4.51 22.88
CA HIS A 228 -2.19 -5.54 23.87
C HIS A 228 -2.08 -6.95 23.26
N LEU A 229 -2.71 -7.21 22.11
CA LEU A 229 -2.61 -8.49 21.40
C LEU A 229 -1.18 -8.85 21.01
N ARG A 230 -0.39 -7.85 20.60
CA ARG A 230 1.03 -8.01 20.30
C ARG A 230 1.84 -8.37 21.54
N SER A 231 1.59 -7.70 22.67
CA SER A 231 2.19 -8.02 23.96
C SER A 231 1.84 -9.45 24.40
N MET A 232 0.57 -9.84 24.32
CA MET A 232 0.12 -11.22 24.59
C MET A 232 0.83 -12.24 23.69
N SER A 233 0.94 -11.97 22.38
CA SER A 233 1.61 -12.85 21.43
C SER A 233 3.08 -13.08 21.79
N LYS A 234 3.82 -12.01 22.14
CA LYS A 234 5.21 -12.11 22.61
C LYS A 234 5.33 -12.95 23.89
N ARG A 235 4.43 -12.71 24.85
CA ARG A 235 4.37 -13.45 26.11
C ARG A 235 4.12 -14.94 25.83
N LEU A 236 3.19 -15.24 24.93
CA LEU A 236 2.88 -16.60 24.51
C LEU A 236 4.09 -17.31 23.90
N PHE A 237 4.79 -16.64 22.98
CA PHE A 237 5.98 -17.21 22.34
C PHE A 237 7.04 -17.61 23.36
N ARG A 238 7.37 -16.70 24.29
CA ARG A 238 8.38 -16.94 25.32
C ARG A 238 8.00 -18.13 26.18
N THR A 239 6.73 -18.23 26.58
CA THR A 239 6.26 -19.36 27.37
C THR A 239 6.34 -20.66 26.56
N LEU A 240 5.81 -20.71 25.34
CA LEU A 240 5.85 -21.91 24.49
C LEU A 240 7.27 -22.38 24.19
N SER A 241 8.20 -21.46 23.96
CA SER A 241 9.61 -21.75 23.69
C SER A 241 10.27 -22.54 24.81
N ALA A 242 9.92 -22.26 26.07
CA ALA A 242 10.46 -22.96 27.23
C ALA A 242 10.07 -24.45 27.28
N TYR A 243 8.90 -24.81 26.73
CA TYR A 243 8.41 -26.19 26.66
C TYR A 243 8.82 -26.91 25.37
N TRP A 244 9.45 -26.19 24.43
CA TRP A 244 9.88 -26.73 23.14
C TRP A 244 11.26 -27.40 23.19
N VAL A 245 12.07 -27.05 24.19
CA VAL A 245 13.37 -27.68 24.44
C VAL A 245 13.14 -29.11 24.94
N CYS A 246 13.55 -30.09 24.13
CA CYS A 246 13.36 -31.50 24.44
C CYS A 246 14.64 -32.31 24.22
N GLY A 247 14.92 -33.24 25.12
CA GLY A 247 16.03 -34.20 25.01
C GLY A 247 15.77 -35.41 24.10
N CYS A 248 14.68 -35.43 23.32
CA CYS A 248 14.33 -36.60 22.50
C CYS A 248 15.16 -36.73 21.20
N GLY A 249 15.97 -35.73 20.85
CA GLY A 249 16.79 -35.74 19.64
C GLY A 249 16.01 -35.54 18.33
N ILE A 250 14.72 -35.20 18.40
CA ILE A 250 13.86 -34.92 17.25
C ILE A 250 13.69 -33.41 17.10
N ALA A 251 13.87 -32.90 15.88
CA ALA A 251 13.54 -31.52 15.55
C ALA A 251 12.01 -31.34 15.49
N HIS A 252 11.44 -30.67 16.49
CA HIS A 252 10.02 -30.33 16.50
C HIS A 252 9.76 -29.06 15.70
N GLN A 253 8.93 -29.17 14.66
CA GLN A 253 8.50 -28.05 13.85
C GLN A 253 7.17 -27.51 14.34
N ALA A 254 7.00 -26.20 14.26
CA ALA A 254 5.72 -25.54 14.47
C ALA A 254 5.49 -24.51 13.38
N ARG A 255 4.26 -24.44 12.89
CA ARG A 255 3.81 -23.37 12.02
C ARG A 255 2.62 -22.65 12.62
N LEU A 256 2.76 -21.35 12.82
CA LEU A 256 1.69 -20.48 13.28
C LEU A 256 0.75 -20.17 12.11
N SER A 257 -0.55 -20.34 12.30
CA SER A 257 -1.56 -19.87 11.37
C SER A 257 -1.64 -18.34 11.42
N LEU A 258 -1.48 -17.69 10.28
CA LEU A 258 -1.61 -16.25 10.15
C LEU A 258 -3.08 -15.80 10.01
N ALA A 259 -3.99 -16.72 9.67
CA ALA A 259 -5.40 -16.41 9.49
C ALA A 259 -6.07 -15.90 10.77
N ALA A 260 -5.58 -16.33 11.94
CA ALA A 260 -6.05 -15.86 13.25
C ALA A 260 -5.94 -14.34 13.43
N ALA A 261 -5.04 -13.69 12.68
CA ALA A 261 -4.85 -12.24 12.73
C ALA A 261 -5.90 -11.45 11.93
N SER A 262 -6.65 -12.11 11.02
CA SER A 262 -7.58 -11.45 10.07
C SER A 262 -9.06 -11.84 10.20
N GLU A 263 -9.41 -12.80 11.07
CA GLU A 263 -10.82 -13.22 11.22
C GLU A 263 -11.68 -12.07 11.76
N ARG A 264 -12.60 -11.58 10.92
CA ARG A 264 -13.52 -10.45 11.13
C ARG A 264 -14.52 -10.58 12.28
N THR A 265 -14.50 -11.67 13.02
CA THR A 265 -15.09 -11.63 14.35
C THR A 265 -14.02 -11.03 15.24
N PRO A 266 -14.18 -9.81 15.80
CA PRO A 266 -13.70 -9.65 17.16
C PRO A 266 -14.33 -10.86 17.84
N PRO A 267 -13.56 -11.88 18.23
CA PRO A 267 -14.22 -12.94 18.94
C PRO A 267 -14.81 -12.21 20.13
N ARG A 268 -15.80 -12.80 20.76
CA ARG A 268 -16.06 -12.40 22.14
C ARG A 268 -14.84 -12.77 23.03
N LEU A 269 -13.60 -12.58 22.55
CA LEU A 269 -12.43 -12.28 23.35
C LEU A 269 -12.90 -11.10 24.18
N LYS A 270 -13.26 -11.43 25.41
CA LYS A 270 -12.95 -10.53 26.51
C LYS A 270 -11.55 -9.99 26.22
N ARG A 271 -11.31 -8.71 26.47
CA ARG A 271 -10.05 -7.96 26.20
C ARG A 271 -8.76 -8.66 26.69
N THR A 272 -8.89 -9.81 27.34
CA THR A 272 -7.93 -10.64 28.08
C THR A 272 -7.67 -12.03 27.48
N GLU A 273 -8.20 -12.39 26.30
CA GLU A 273 -7.99 -13.71 25.69
C GLU A 273 -7.29 -13.61 24.33
N LEU A 274 -6.40 -14.56 24.02
CA LEU A 274 -5.74 -14.69 22.72
C LEU A 274 -5.72 -16.16 22.30
N ASP A 275 -6.29 -16.45 21.12
CA ASP A 275 -6.34 -17.78 20.54
C ASP A 275 -5.42 -17.84 19.31
N LEU A 276 -4.38 -18.67 19.35
CA LEU A 276 -3.48 -18.91 18.23
C LEU A 276 -3.53 -20.38 17.80
N ALA A 277 -3.71 -20.61 16.51
CA ALA A 277 -3.69 -21.92 15.91
C ALA A 277 -2.30 -22.25 15.34
N PHE A 278 -1.82 -23.44 15.60
CA PHE A 278 -0.55 -23.96 15.14
C PHE A 278 -0.72 -25.32 14.46
N LEU A 279 0.18 -25.61 13.54
CA LEU A 279 0.48 -26.96 13.08
C LEU A 279 1.81 -27.38 13.67
N ILE A 280 1.85 -28.54 14.31
CA ILE A 280 3.06 -29.03 14.95
C ILE A 280 3.44 -30.40 14.39
N LYS A 281 4.73 -30.66 14.31
CA LYS A 281 5.25 -31.93 13.81
C LYS A 281 6.48 -32.34 14.62
N GLY A 282 6.43 -33.57 15.13
CA GLY A 282 7.60 -34.30 15.64
C GLY A 282 7.81 -35.54 14.80
N HIS A 283 7.64 -36.71 15.42
CA HIS A 283 7.61 -37.98 14.68
C HIS A 283 6.22 -38.23 14.06
N GLY A 284 6.15 -38.22 12.73
CA GLY A 284 4.93 -38.57 11.98
C GLY A 284 4.23 -37.37 11.31
N PRO A 285 2.88 -37.37 11.20
CA PRO A 285 2.13 -36.36 10.48
C PRO A 285 2.06 -35.01 11.20
N TRP A 286 1.58 -33.99 10.50
CA TRP A 286 1.20 -32.70 11.11
C TRP A 286 -0.02 -32.85 12.02
N ASN A 287 0.05 -32.23 13.19
CA ASN A 287 -1.02 -32.19 14.19
C ASN A 287 -1.49 -30.75 14.40
N GLU A 288 -2.80 -30.57 14.61
CA GLU A 288 -3.36 -29.26 14.96
C GLU A 288 -3.15 -29.01 16.45
N MET A 289 -2.75 -27.78 16.78
CA MET A 289 -2.61 -27.32 18.15
C MET A 289 -3.28 -25.95 18.29
N LEU A 290 -4.25 -25.84 19.17
CA LEU A 290 -4.88 -24.58 19.55
C LEU A 290 -4.31 -24.13 20.89
N VAL A 291 -3.72 -22.94 20.92
CA VAL A 291 -3.16 -22.36 22.14
C VAL A 291 -4.01 -21.15 22.53
N VAL A 292 -4.45 -21.14 23.78
CA VAL A 292 -5.33 -20.13 24.35
C VAL A 292 -4.64 -19.48 25.54
N MET A 293 -4.50 -18.15 25.54
CA MET A 293 -3.99 -17.40 26.69
C MET A 293 -5.17 -16.87 27.52
N LYS A 294 -5.21 -17.19 28.82
CA LYS A 294 -6.29 -16.82 29.76
C LYS A 294 -5.74 -16.57 31.17
N ASP A 295 -6.46 -15.74 31.94
CA ASP A 295 -6.29 -15.65 33.39
C ASP A 295 -6.79 -16.94 34.06
N ILE A 296 -5.94 -17.57 34.88
CA ILE A 296 -6.20 -18.86 35.52
C ILE A 296 -7.23 -18.79 36.63
N SER A 297 -7.49 -17.61 37.20
CA SER A 297 -8.55 -17.41 38.21
C SER A 297 -9.94 -17.87 37.73
N ALA A 298 -10.14 -17.99 36.41
CA ALA A 298 -11.39 -18.42 35.79
C ALA A 298 -11.49 -19.93 35.45
N MET A 299 -10.48 -20.76 35.74
CA MET A 299 -10.50 -22.17 35.36
C MET A 299 -11.07 -23.08 36.46
N THR A 300 -12.17 -23.78 36.15
CA THR A 300 -12.83 -24.79 36.98
C THR A 300 -12.55 -26.24 36.56
N THR A 301 -11.73 -26.45 35.53
CA THR A 301 -11.51 -27.76 34.88
C THR A 301 -10.28 -28.48 35.44
N GLN A 302 -10.33 -29.82 35.47
CA GLN A 302 -9.14 -30.65 35.73
C GLN A 302 -8.11 -30.40 34.62
N CYS A 303 -6.96 -29.83 34.97
CA CYS A 303 -5.87 -29.55 34.04
C CYS A 303 -4.58 -30.13 34.59
N SER A 304 -3.80 -30.78 33.72
CA SER A 304 -2.43 -31.20 34.03
C SER A 304 -1.46 -30.18 33.45
N GLU A 305 -0.43 -29.81 34.22
CA GLU A 305 0.67 -29.02 33.68
C GLU A 305 1.32 -29.75 32.51
N LEU A 306 1.64 -29.02 31.45
CA LEU A 306 2.25 -29.55 30.25
C LEU A 306 3.69 -29.98 30.57
N GLY A 307 4.05 -31.21 30.21
CA GLY A 307 5.46 -31.62 30.17
C GLY A 307 6.18 -31.05 28.95
N PRO A 308 7.31 -31.65 28.52
CA PRO A 308 7.94 -31.32 27.24
C PRO A 308 6.95 -31.51 26.08
N ILE A 309 7.04 -30.67 25.04
CA ILE A 309 6.10 -30.72 23.91
C ILE A 309 6.01 -32.09 23.23
N CYS A 310 7.10 -32.87 23.23
CA CYS A 310 7.13 -34.22 22.66
C CYS A 310 6.14 -35.17 23.33
N ALA A 311 6.00 -35.09 24.66
CA ALA A 311 5.09 -35.95 25.42
C ALA A 311 3.63 -35.65 25.06
N ALA A 312 3.32 -34.37 24.83
CA ALA A 312 1.99 -33.97 24.36
C ALA A 312 1.71 -34.47 22.94
N ILE A 313 2.69 -34.37 22.03
CA ILE A 313 2.58 -34.90 20.66
C ILE A 313 2.38 -36.42 20.68
N GLU A 314 3.16 -37.14 21.49
CA GLU A 314 3.07 -38.60 21.62
C GLU A 314 1.72 -39.04 22.17
N ALA A 315 1.19 -38.33 23.17
CA ALA A 315 -0.11 -38.63 23.78
C ALA A 315 -1.27 -38.61 22.77
N ILE A 316 -1.16 -37.82 21.69
CA ILE A 316 -2.18 -37.73 20.65
C ILE A 316 -1.83 -38.46 19.36
N ASN A 317 -0.62 -39.00 19.18
CA ASN A 317 -0.16 -39.52 17.89
C ASN A 317 -1.06 -40.66 17.34
N GLY A 318 -1.58 -41.52 18.22
CA GLY A 318 -2.54 -42.58 17.85
C GLY A 318 -3.97 -42.11 17.54
N ARG A 319 -4.30 -40.85 17.88
CA ARG A 319 -5.62 -40.20 17.69
C ARG A 319 -5.53 -38.94 16.81
N ALA A 320 -4.35 -38.66 16.26
CA ALA A 320 -3.98 -37.46 15.50
C ALA A 320 -4.86 -37.20 14.27
N ALA A 321 -5.47 -38.25 13.72
CA ALA A 321 -6.39 -38.12 12.60
C ALA A 321 -7.71 -37.43 13.00
N GLN A 322 -8.12 -37.50 14.27
CA GLN A 322 -9.43 -37.05 14.75
C GLN A 322 -9.32 -35.86 15.73
N TYR A 323 -8.25 -35.80 16.53
CA TYR A 323 -8.09 -34.81 17.60
C TYR A 323 -6.82 -33.98 17.42
N GLY A 324 -6.89 -32.72 17.86
CA GLY A 324 -5.75 -31.80 18.01
C GLY A 324 -5.45 -31.51 19.48
N LEU A 325 -4.29 -30.92 19.73
CA LEU A 325 -3.88 -30.46 21.05
C LEU A 325 -4.57 -29.15 21.40
N ARG A 326 -4.89 -29.00 22.67
CA ARG A 326 -5.42 -27.74 23.20
C ARG A 326 -4.65 -27.37 24.45
N LEU A 327 -4.03 -26.19 24.41
CA LEU A 327 -3.17 -25.69 25.48
C LEU A 327 -3.76 -24.41 26.06
N VAL A 328 -3.66 -24.25 27.38
CA VAL A 328 -3.93 -22.98 28.06
C VAL A 328 -2.65 -22.44 28.65
N VAL A 329 -2.37 -21.18 28.38
CA VAL A 329 -1.23 -20.46 28.96
C VAL A 329 -1.72 -19.47 30.01
N GLU A 330 -1.14 -19.55 31.19
CA GLU A 330 -1.37 -18.63 32.31
C GLU A 330 -1.00 -17.20 31.92
N ASP A 331 -1.99 -16.31 31.80
CA ASP A 331 -1.73 -14.87 31.70
C ASP A 331 -1.60 -14.26 33.09
N SER A 332 -0.37 -14.21 33.61
CA SER A 332 -0.03 -13.46 34.82
C SER A 332 0.65 -12.13 34.46
N GLU A 333 0.16 -11.03 35.03
CA GLU A 333 0.74 -9.69 34.89
C GLU A 333 2.05 -9.53 35.65
N THR A 334 2.31 -10.36 36.69
CA THR A 334 3.54 -10.26 37.48
C THR A 334 4.73 -10.77 36.68
N PRO A 335 5.75 -9.93 36.39
CA PRO A 335 6.89 -10.32 35.54
C PRO A 335 7.76 -11.44 36.11
N CYS A 336 7.63 -11.73 37.41
CA CYS A 336 8.54 -12.60 38.17
C CYS A 336 8.01 -14.03 38.38
N THR A 337 6.76 -14.33 38.00
CA THR A 337 6.22 -15.69 38.12
C THR A 337 6.38 -16.45 36.79
N PRO A 338 6.96 -17.67 36.80
CA PRO A 338 7.01 -18.48 35.60
C PRO A 338 5.59 -18.84 35.17
N ARG A 339 5.21 -18.45 33.96
CA ARG A 339 3.91 -18.79 33.38
C ARG A 339 3.89 -20.28 33.08
N ARG A 340 2.82 -20.96 33.51
CA ARG A 340 2.63 -22.39 33.25
C ARG A 340 1.74 -22.61 32.04
N ILE A 341 1.99 -23.73 31.36
CA ILE A 341 1.14 -24.22 30.29
C ILE A 341 0.39 -25.44 30.81
N PHE A 342 -0.91 -25.49 30.55
CA PHE A 342 -1.78 -26.58 30.93
C PHE A 342 -2.28 -27.29 29.68
N LEU A 343 -2.24 -28.63 29.70
CA LEU A 343 -2.86 -29.45 28.68
C LEU A 343 -4.36 -29.58 28.99
N LEU A 344 -5.20 -29.22 28.02
CA LEU A 344 -6.63 -29.49 28.06
C LEU A 344 -6.96 -30.81 27.36
N GLU A 345 -8.18 -31.29 27.58
CA GLU A 345 -8.70 -32.44 26.83
C GLU A 345 -8.57 -32.21 25.31
N PRO A 346 -8.05 -33.21 24.57
CA PRO A 346 -7.91 -33.12 23.12
C PRO A 346 -9.26 -32.78 22.45
N ALA A 347 -9.25 -31.80 21.55
CA ALA A 347 -10.45 -31.33 20.86
C ALA A 347 -10.49 -31.87 19.42
N PRO A 348 -11.68 -32.08 18.82
CA PRO A 348 -11.78 -32.43 17.41
C PRO A 348 -11.03 -31.42 16.53
N ARG A 349 -10.38 -31.92 15.47
CA ARG A 349 -9.67 -31.07 14.51
C ARG A 349 -10.62 -30.06 13.86
N LYS A 350 -10.15 -28.82 13.72
CA LYS A 350 -10.92 -27.69 13.15
C LYS A 350 -10.38 -27.23 11.81
N LEU A 351 -9.08 -27.38 11.56
CA LEU A 351 -8.43 -26.86 10.34
C LEU A 351 -8.57 -27.83 9.15
N GLY A 352 -8.83 -29.12 9.42
CA GLY A 352 -9.13 -30.10 8.39
C GLY A 352 -7.96 -30.38 7.45
N ILE A 353 -6.73 -30.06 7.86
CA ILE A 353 -5.55 -30.14 6.99
C ILE A 353 -5.17 -31.61 6.73
N PRO A 354 -4.98 -32.02 5.46
CA PRO A 354 -4.52 -33.37 5.16
C PRO A 354 -3.16 -33.62 5.82
N THR A 355 -3.11 -34.58 6.75
CA THR A 355 -1.94 -34.91 7.59
C THR A 355 -0.68 -35.27 6.80
N VAL A 356 -0.83 -35.66 5.53
CA VAL A 356 0.22 -36.21 4.66
C VAL A 356 0.66 -35.24 3.56
N ALA A 357 -0.08 -34.16 3.32
CA ALA A 357 0.25 -33.23 2.23
C ALA A 357 1.48 -32.38 2.60
N ALA A 358 2.45 -32.31 1.69
CA ALA A 358 3.54 -31.37 1.82
C ALA A 358 3.01 -29.93 1.67
N PRO A 359 3.49 -28.98 2.50
CA PRO A 359 3.19 -27.57 2.33
C PRO A 359 3.83 -27.03 1.03
N VAL A 360 3.28 -25.95 0.49
CA VAL A 360 3.87 -25.19 -0.63
C VAL A 360 4.18 -23.78 -0.15
N SER A 361 5.38 -23.26 -0.44
CA SER A 361 5.74 -21.89 -0.06
C SER A 361 5.04 -20.84 -0.94
N LEU A 362 4.89 -19.62 -0.46
CA LEU A 362 4.39 -18.50 -1.27
C LEU A 362 5.30 -18.28 -2.47
N ARG A 363 6.61 -18.39 -2.29
CA ARG A 363 7.57 -18.26 -3.38
C ARG A 363 7.33 -19.26 -4.51
N ASP A 364 7.13 -20.53 -4.17
CA ASP A 364 6.84 -21.57 -5.16
C ASP A 364 5.54 -21.25 -5.91
N LEU A 365 4.53 -20.70 -5.21
CA LEU A 365 3.26 -20.29 -5.82
C LEU A 365 3.40 -19.06 -6.73
N LEU A 366 4.28 -18.10 -6.39
CA LEU A 366 4.60 -16.94 -7.21
C LEU A 366 5.41 -17.32 -8.46
N LEU A 367 6.21 -18.39 -8.39
CA LEU A 367 6.94 -18.95 -9.53
C LEU A 367 6.08 -19.88 -10.39
N ALA A 368 4.99 -20.41 -9.83
CA ALA A 368 4.07 -21.27 -10.56
C ALA A 368 3.20 -20.47 -11.55
N THR A 369 2.79 -21.14 -12.63
CA THR A 369 1.87 -20.54 -13.63
C THR A 369 0.43 -20.41 -13.12
N GLN A 370 0.09 -21.12 -12.05
CA GLN A 370 -1.26 -21.15 -11.50
C GLN A 370 -1.44 -20.05 -10.46
N GLN A 371 -2.13 -18.99 -10.84
CA GLN A 371 -2.53 -17.91 -9.92
C GLN A 371 -3.92 -18.16 -9.31
N PRO A 372 -4.25 -17.54 -8.16
CA PRO A 372 -5.60 -17.47 -7.66
C PRO A 372 -6.50 -16.83 -8.73
N GLY A 373 -7.64 -17.47 -9.01
CA GLY A 373 -8.56 -16.98 -10.05
C GLY A 373 -9.23 -15.65 -9.72
N GLU A 374 -9.30 -15.25 -8.44
CA GLU A 374 -10.00 -14.06 -7.99
C GLU A 374 -9.08 -13.04 -7.31
N LEU A 375 -9.16 -11.78 -7.74
CA LEU A 375 -8.46 -10.64 -7.12
C LEU A 375 -8.79 -10.54 -5.62
N LEU A 376 -10.05 -10.80 -5.23
CA LEU A 376 -10.49 -10.77 -3.84
C LEU A 376 -9.72 -11.76 -2.96
N THR A 377 -9.32 -12.91 -3.50
CA THR A 377 -8.47 -13.88 -2.79
C THR A 377 -7.09 -13.30 -2.51
N LYS A 378 -6.47 -12.65 -3.50
CA LYS A 378 -5.18 -11.95 -3.34
C LYS A 378 -5.28 -10.83 -2.28
N ARG A 379 -6.39 -10.07 -2.26
CA ARG A 379 -6.63 -9.01 -1.27
C ARG A 379 -6.82 -9.54 0.14
N ARG A 380 -7.58 -10.62 0.33
CA ARG A 380 -7.74 -11.26 1.65
C ARG A 380 -6.42 -11.82 2.18
N LEU A 381 -5.60 -12.41 1.30
CA LEU A 381 -4.27 -12.85 1.66
C LEU A 381 -3.39 -11.66 2.07
N ALA A 382 -3.39 -10.58 1.28
CA ALA A 382 -2.69 -9.34 1.61
C ALA A 382 -3.10 -8.76 2.97
N LEU A 383 -4.40 -8.75 3.28
CA LEU A 383 -4.91 -8.31 4.57
C LEU A 383 -4.40 -9.19 5.71
N THR A 384 -4.41 -10.52 5.51
CA THR A 384 -3.89 -11.48 6.49
C THR A 384 -2.41 -11.24 6.77
N LEU A 385 -1.60 -11.00 5.73
CA LEU A 385 -0.18 -10.70 5.89
C LEU A 385 0.03 -9.36 6.62
N ALA A 386 -0.75 -8.32 6.30
CA ALA A 386 -0.63 -7.02 6.94
C ALA A 386 -0.92 -7.09 8.46
N TYR A 387 -2.00 -7.77 8.87
CA TYR A 387 -2.28 -8.01 10.28
C TYR A 387 -1.21 -8.87 10.96
N SER A 388 -0.69 -9.89 10.27
CA SER A 388 0.37 -10.72 10.84
C SER A 388 1.67 -9.96 11.09
N VAL A 389 2.01 -9.00 10.22
CA VAL A 389 3.16 -8.10 10.45
C VAL A 389 2.90 -7.25 11.68
N LEU A 390 1.73 -6.62 11.79
CA LEU A 390 1.37 -5.84 12.96
C LEU A 390 1.45 -6.66 14.28
N GLN A 391 0.91 -7.88 14.28
CA GLN A 391 0.81 -8.70 15.49
C GLN A 391 2.13 -9.40 15.86
N PHE A 392 2.90 -9.86 14.88
CA PHE A 392 4.01 -10.78 15.10
C PHE A 392 5.38 -10.22 14.65
N HIS A 393 5.47 -9.27 13.72
CA HIS A 393 6.78 -8.77 13.23
C HIS A 393 7.59 -8.13 14.37
N GLU A 394 8.92 -8.16 14.40
CA GLU A 394 9.77 -7.76 15.57
C GLU A 394 9.47 -8.54 16.88
N SER A 395 8.70 -9.63 16.83
CA SER A 395 8.56 -10.57 17.93
C SER A 395 9.52 -11.74 17.78
N ALA A 396 9.64 -12.52 18.85
CA ALA A 396 10.50 -13.69 18.88
C ALA A 396 10.05 -14.81 17.91
N PHE A 397 8.83 -14.74 17.36
CA PHE A 397 8.36 -15.62 16.29
C PHE A 397 9.21 -15.53 15.00
N PHE A 398 9.95 -14.43 14.77
CA PHE A 398 10.72 -14.18 13.53
C PHE A 398 12.21 -13.91 13.74
N SER A 399 12.76 -14.22 14.91
CA SER A 399 14.11 -13.74 15.28
C SER A 399 15.28 -14.38 14.51
N SER A 400 15.08 -15.48 13.79
CA SER A 400 16.17 -16.18 13.10
C SER A 400 16.33 -15.84 11.61
N ASN A 401 15.33 -15.23 10.93
CA ASN A 401 15.40 -14.95 9.50
C ASN A 401 14.36 -13.88 9.09
N PRO A 402 14.66 -12.94 8.16
CA PRO A 402 13.73 -11.89 7.79
C PRO A 402 12.49 -12.48 7.11
N TRP A 403 11.32 -12.00 7.53
CA TRP A 403 10.01 -12.29 6.96
C TRP A 403 10.05 -12.21 5.42
N SER A 404 9.88 -13.36 4.74
CA SER A 404 9.88 -13.49 3.28
C SER A 404 8.84 -14.51 2.78
N GLU A 405 8.60 -14.50 1.48
CA GLU A 405 7.75 -15.43 0.75
C GLU A 405 8.22 -16.90 0.84
N ASP A 406 9.49 -17.16 1.17
CA ASP A 406 9.99 -18.53 1.43
C ASP A 406 9.44 -19.10 2.75
N GLN A 407 9.02 -18.25 3.68
CA GLN A 407 8.61 -18.63 5.03
C GLN A 407 7.10 -18.75 5.19
N ILE A 408 6.34 -18.30 4.20
CA ILE A 408 4.88 -18.35 4.20
C ILE A 408 4.45 -19.62 3.46
N PHE A 409 3.74 -20.50 4.13
CA PHE A 409 3.35 -21.81 3.63
C PHE A 409 1.84 -21.97 3.52
N PHE A 410 1.40 -22.71 2.51
CA PHE A 410 0.01 -23.07 2.28
C PHE A 410 -0.14 -24.59 2.20
N PHE A 411 -1.36 -25.04 2.51
CA PHE A 411 -1.74 -26.45 2.37
C PHE A 411 -2.83 -26.59 1.31
N HIS A 412 -2.93 -27.79 0.75
CA HIS A 412 -4.01 -28.16 -0.14
C HIS A 412 -5.33 -28.23 0.63
N SER A 413 -6.40 -27.79 -0.02
CA SER A 413 -7.75 -27.83 0.51
C SER A 413 -8.19 -29.28 0.72
N PRO A 414 -8.85 -29.60 1.86
CA PRO A 414 -9.41 -30.93 2.07
C PRO A 414 -10.52 -31.27 1.05
N ALA A 415 -11.19 -30.25 0.49
CA ALA A 415 -12.25 -30.43 -0.49
C ALA A 415 -11.74 -30.78 -1.90
N SER A 416 -10.48 -30.44 -2.21
CA SER A 416 -9.87 -30.75 -3.51
C SER A 416 -8.35 -30.88 -3.35
N ARG A 417 -7.83 -32.09 -3.60
CA ARG A 417 -6.41 -32.42 -3.43
C ARG A 417 -5.45 -31.54 -4.24
N ASN A 418 -5.92 -30.86 -5.30
CA ASN A 418 -5.10 -30.00 -6.16
C ASN A 418 -5.36 -28.49 -5.96
N ALA A 419 -6.30 -28.09 -5.08
CA ALA A 419 -6.60 -26.68 -4.85
C ALA A 419 -5.87 -26.17 -3.61
N ILE A 420 -5.06 -25.13 -3.74
CA ILE A 420 -4.39 -24.48 -2.60
C ILE A 420 -5.41 -23.69 -1.77
N ASN A 421 -5.34 -23.82 -0.45
CA ASN A 421 -6.15 -23.01 0.46
C ASN A 421 -5.43 -21.70 0.83
N TYR A 422 -5.70 -20.65 0.07
CA TYR A 422 -5.12 -19.31 0.31
C TYR A 422 -5.66 -18.59 1.56
N GLN A 423 -6.72 -19.10 2.19
CA GLN A 423 -7.34 -18.47 3.37
C GLN A 423 -6.59 -18.77 4.67
N GLN A 424 -5.70 -19.78 4.66
CA GLN A 424 -4.95 -20.21 5.83
C GLN A 424 -3.45 -20.28 5.50
N PRO A 425 -2.77 -19.13 5.39
CA PRO A 425 -1.33 -19.09 5.34
C PRO A 425 -0.73 -19.40 6.72
N TYR A 426 0.41 -20.07 6.71
CA TYR A 426 1.15 -20.46 7.91
C TYR A 426 2.59 -19.92 7.83
N ILE A 427 3.20 -19.64 8.98
CA ILE A 427 4.63 -19.31 9.05
C ILE A 427 5.36 -20.26 10.00
N GLU A 428 6.56 -20.69 9.62
CA GLU A 428 7.43 -21.49 10.49
C GLU A 428 7.82 -20.68 11.75
N SER A 429 7.64 -21.28 12.92
CA SER A 429 7.97 -20.69 14.22
C SER A 429 9.28 -21.27 14.72
N ALA A 430 10.25 -20.40 15.00
CA ALA A 430 11.60 -20.78 15.45
C ALA A 430 11.65 -21.13 16.95
N PHE A 431 10.80 -22.04 17.40
CA PHE A 431 10.86 -22.51 18.78
C PHE A 431 12.09 -23.42 18.99
N GLY A 432 12.94 -23.08 19.97
CA GLY A 432 14.10 -23.90 20.36
C GLY A 432 15.45 -23.41 19.84
N ASP A 433 15.49 -22.41 18.94
CA ASP A 433 16.72 -21.74 18.51
C ASP A 433 17.23 -20.84 19.67
N THR A 434 17.87 -21.47 20.64
CA THR A 434 18.46 -20.84 21.83
C THR A 434 19.94 -20.54 21.58
N GLU A 435 20.26 -19.82 20.51
CA GLU A 435 21.55 -19.13 20.41
C GLU A 435 21.37 -17.65 20.70
N GLY A 436 21.49 -17.29 21.99
CA GLY A 436 22.29 -16.18 22.53
C GLY A 436 22.11 -14.74 22.02
N GLY A 437 21.25 -14.45 21.06
CA GLY A 437 20.97 -13.09 20.60
C GLY A 437 19.90 -12.45 21.46
N ILE A 438 20.27 -11.47 22.29
CA ILE A 438 19.31 -10.48 22.78
C ILE A 438 18.54 -9.97 21.54
N PRO A 439 17.19 -9.96 21.49
CA PRO A 439 16.44 -9.25 20.46
C PRO A 439 16.55 -7.75 20.75
N GLY A 440 17.78 -7.25 20.68
CA GLY A 440 18.18 -5.90 20.96
C GLY A 440 18.58 -5.29 19.64
N SER A 441 17.71 -4.42 19.15
CA SER A 441 17.83 -3.66 17.90
C SER A 441 17.25 -4.38 16.68
N SER A 442 16.10 -3.88 16.19
CA SER A 442 15.94 -3.58 14.75
C SER A 442 17.06 -2.62 14.33
N GLY A 443 18.31 -3.08 14.45
CA GLY A 443 19.49 -2.36 14.02
C GLY A 443 19.38 -2.31 12.53
N ALA A 444 19.34 -1.09 12.00
CA ALA A 444 19.47 -0.83 10.59
C ALA A 444 20.51 -1.81 10.03
N THR A 445 20.07 -2.77 9.22
CA THR A 445 20.97 -3.57 8.40
C THR A 445 21.83 -2.55 7.65
N PRO A 446 23.16 -2.49 7.91
CA PRO A 446 23.97 -1.41 7.42
C PRO A 446 23.81 -1.26 5.91
N GLY A 447 23.32 -0.10 5.47
CA GLY A 447 23.09 0.18 4.06
C GLY A 447 21.67 -0.02 3.53
N ILE A 448 20.68 -0.45 4.32
CA ILE A 448 19.26 -0.40 3.91
C ILE A 448 18.64 0.95 4.30
N PHE A 449 17.99 1.63 3.35
CA PHE A 449 17.43 2.98 3.56
C PHE A 449 16.07 3.00 4.27
N HIS A 450 15.33 1.90 4.22
CA HIS A 450 13.99 1.85 4.79
C HIS A 450 14.02 1.80 6.32
N PRO A 451 13.22 2.61 7.03
CA PRO A 451 13.32 2.74 8.48
C PRO A 451 12.81 1.53 9.27
N ASN A 452 12.02 0.65 8.65
CA ASN A 452 11.59 -0.62 9.23
C ASN A 452 11.53 -1.74 8.18
N ILE A 453 12.36 -2.78 8.32
CA ILE A 453 12.47 -3.84 7.30
C ILE A 453 11.19 -4.66 7.14
N GLY A 454 10.40 -4.85 8.21
CA GLY A 454 9.16 -5.62 8.14
C GLY A 454 8.08 -4.91 7.35
N ILE A 455 7.95 -3.61 7.57
CA ILE A 455 7.01 -2.77 6.79
C ILE A 455 7.45 -2.73 5.32
N LEU A 456 8.75 -2.63 5.05
CA LEU A 456 9.27 -2.76 3.67
C LEU A 456 8.88 -4.09 3.04
N ARG A 457 9.14 -5.21 3.74
CA ARG A 457 8.83 -6.56 3.25
C ARG A 457 7.33 -6.74 3.03
N LEU A 458 6.48 -6.15 3.88
CA LEU A 458 5.05 -6.10 3.62
C LEU A 458 4.76 -5.38 2.30
N GLY A 459 5.32 -4.18 2.09
CA GLY A 459 5.14 -3.44 0.83
C GLY A 459 5.54 -4.26 -0.41
N VAL A 460 6.66 -4.97 -0.34
CA VAL A 460 7.12 -5.90 -1.39
C VAL A 460 6.11 -7.04 -1.60
N LEU A 461 5.71 -7.74 -0.53
CA LEU A 461 4.73 -8.83 -0.62
C LEU A 461 3.39 -8.36 -1.20
N LEU A 462 2.94 -7.14 -0.91
CA LEU A 462 1.71 -6.59 -1.48
C LEU A 462 1.83 -6.41 -3.01
N ILE A 463 3.00 -5.98 -3.51
CA ILE A 463 3.29 -5.91 -4.95
C ILE A 463 3.28 -7.31 -5.57
N GLU A 464 3.96 -8.26 -4.93
CA GLU A 464 4.06 -9.64 -5.41
C GLU A 464 2.69 -10.33 -5.42
N LEU A 465 1.86 -10.12 -4.41
CA LEU A 465 0.51 -10.67 -4.36
C LEU A 465 -0.39 -10.08 -5.45
N HIS A 466 -0.25 -8.79 -5.76
CA HIS A 466 -1.04 -8.17 -6.82
C HIS A 466 -0.62 -8.71 -8.20
N THR A 467 0.67 -8.63 -8.50
CA THR A 467 1.25 -9.03 -9.81
C THR A 467 1.33 -10.54 -9.97
N TRP A 468 1.30 -11.29 -8.88
CA TRP A 468 1.60 -12.72 -8.79
C TRP A 468 2.96 -13.09 -9.38
N LEU A 469 3.95 -12.23 -9.14
CA LEU A 469 5.33 -12.41 -9.57
C LEU A 469 6.26 -11.97 -8.43
N PRO A 470 7.37 -12.70 -8.19
CA PRO A 470 8.34 -12.30 -7.19
C PRO A 470 9.07 -11.01 -7.61
N ILE A 471 9.47 -10.19 -6.65
CA ILE A 471 10.04 -8.86 -6.88
C ILE A 471 11.30 -8.92 -7.73
N GLU A 472 12.06 -10.02 -7.66
CA GLU A 472 13.25 -10.31 -8.47
C GLU A 472 12.99 -10.21 -9.96
N LYS A 473 11.78 -10.55 -10.42
CA LYS A 473 11.41 -10.49 -11.86
C LYS A 473 11.36 -9.07 -12.40
N PHE A 474 11.23 -8.10 -11.51
CA PHE A 474 11.16 -6.70 -11.87
C PHE A 474 12.51 -6.00 -11.77
N ARG A 475 13.53 -6.61 -11.13
CA ARG A 475 14.87 -6.04 -10.99
C ARG A 475 15.50 -5.76 -12.35
N ASP A 476 16.17 -4.64 -12.47
CA ASP A 476 16.99 -4.31 -13.63
C ASP A 476 18.48 -4.59 -13.35
N GLY A 477 19.34 -4.46 -14.37
CA GLY A 477 20.77 -4.75 -14.24
C GLY A 477 21.54 -3.84 -13.27
N GLN A 478 20.90 -2.79 -12.72
CA GLN A 478 21.50 -1.89 -11.73
C GLN A 478 21.13 -2.25 -10.28
N ASP A 479 20.14 -3.14 -10.08
CA ASP A 479 19.64 -3.58 -8.78
C ASP A 479 20.55 -4.62 -8.10
N THR A 480 21.81 -4.26 -7.86
CA THR A 480 22.82 -5.13 -7.20
C THR A 480 23.09 -4.75 -5.74
N THR A 481 22.39 -3.75 -5.21
CA THR A 481 22.62 -3.20 -3.87
C THR A 481 21.73 -3.86 -2.81
N PRO A 482 22.03 -3.69 -1.51
CA PRO A 482 21.14 -4.11 -0.42
C PRO A 482 19.73 -3.47 -0.47
N ASN A 483 19.56 -2.40 -1.25
CA ASN A 483 18.28 -1.70 -1.46
C ASN A 483 17.56 -2.10 -2.76
N ALA A 484 18.03 -3.14 -3.45
CA ALA A 484 17.46 -3.60 -4.72
C ALA A 484 15.93 -3.75 -4.63
N ASP A 485 15.43 -4.36 -3.55
CA ASP A 485 13.98 -4.58 -3.37
C ASP A 485 13.22 -3.28 -3.15
N TYR A 486 13.79 -2.34 -2.38
CA TYR A 486 13.18 -1.04 -2.14
C TYR A 486 13.11 -0.20 -3.43
N ALA A 487 14.22 -0.09 -4.15
CA ALA A 487 14.29 0.65 -5.40
C ALA A 487 13.38 0.03 -6.48
N THR A 488 13.39 -1.31 -6.58
CA THR A 488 12.51 -2.06 -7.49
C THR A 488 11.05 -1.85 -7.13
N ALA A 489 10.68 -1.95 -5.84
CA ALA A 489 9.32 -1.77 -5.37
C ALA A 489 8.76 -0.38 -5.72
N LEU A 490 9.54 0.69 -5.48
CA LEU A 490 9.16 2.05 -5.87
C LEU A 490 8.95 2.17 -7.38
N ARG A 491 9.87 1.61 -8.18
CA ARG A 491 9.78 1.63 -9.64
C ARG A 491 8.55 0.86 -10.16
N VAL A 492 8.26 -0.31 -9.61
CA VAL A 492 7.09 -1.13 -9.97
C VAL A 492 5.80 -0.42 -9.58
N LEU A 493 5.76 0.19 -8.39
CA LEU A 493 4.64 0.98 -7.92
C LEU A 493 4.30 2.15 -8.86
N ASP A 494 5.32 2.85 -9.35
CA ASP A 494 5.13 4.00 -10.24
C ASP A 494 4.81 3.60 -11.69
N MET A 495 5.38 2.50 -12.20
CA MET A 495 5.35 2.18 -13.64
C MET A 495 4.50 0.96 -14.04
N ALA A 496 4.31 -0.01 -13.15
CA ALA A 496 3.78 -1.34 -13.50
C ALA A 496 2.46 -1.69 -12.80
N LEU A 497 2.04 -0.95 -11.78
CA LEU A 497 0.75 -1.11 -11.08
C LEU A 497 -0.34 -0.20 -11.65
N GLY A 498 -0.49 -0.14 -12.98
CA GLY A 498 -1.46 0.72 -13.66
C GLY A 498 -2.92 0.26 -13.53
N ASP A 499 -3.14 -1.05 -13.37
CA ASP A 499 -4.44 -1.71 -13.17
C ASP A 499 -4.79 -1.91 -11.67
N CYS A 500 -3.90 -1.47 -10.78
CA CYS A 500 -4.10 -1.56 -9.35
C CYS A 500 -5.08 -0.50 -8.85
N PHE A 501 -6.04 -0.90 -8.03
CA PHE A 501 -6.95 0.03 -7.36
C PHE A 501 -6.17 1.08 -6.55
N PRO A 502 -6.60 2.36 -6.57
CA PRO A 502 -5.90 3.44 -5.88
C PRO A 502 -5.71 3.19 -4.39
N THR A 503 -6.70 2.57 -3.73
CA THR A 503 -6.67 2.19 -2.31
C THR A 503 -5.53 1.21 -2.02
N TYR A 504 -5.45 0.08 -2.73
CA TYR A 504 -4.34 -0.85 -2.57
C TYR A 504 -2.98 -0.24 -2.94
N LYS A 505 -2.94 0.57 -4.00
CA LYS A 505 -1.72 1.27 -4.43
C LYS A 505 -1.22 2.22 -3.34
N SER A 506 -2.13 2.94 -2.69
CA SER A 506 -1.83 3.83 -1.57
C SER A 506 -1.31 3.07 -0.35
N ALA A 507 -1.86 1.88 -0.05
CA ALA A 507 -1.38 1.02 1.02
C ALA A 507 0.05 0.50 0.77
N ILE A 508 0.37 0.12 -0.47
CA ILE A 508 1.74 -0.23 -0.87
C ILE A 508 2.66 0.98 -0.66
N ARG A 509 2.28 2.16 -1.16
CA ARG A 509 3.08 3.38 -1.02
C ARG A 509 3.32 3.72 0.45
N ALA A 510 2.29 3.63 1.29
CA ALA A 510 2.40 3.85 2.72
C ALA A 510 3.36 2.88 3.42
N CYS A 511 3.50 1.65 2.91
CA CYS A 511 4.52 0.71 3.39
C CYS A 511 5.95 1.14 2.99
N LEU A 512 6.14 1.70 1.79
CA LEU A 512 7.47 2.03 1.25
C LEU A 512 8.00 3.39 1.74
N ASP A 513 7.12 4.38 1.88
CA ASP A 513 7.52 5.75 2.22
C ASP A 513 7.44 6.00 3.73
N VAL A 514 6.52 5.31 4.44
CA VAL A 514 6.27 5.47 5.88
C VAL A 514 6.07 6.95 6.27
N ASP A 515 5.43 7.73 5.38
CA ASP A 515 5.18 9.17 5.48
C ASP A 515 4.21 9.56 6.62
N TRP A 516 3.58 8.55 7.23
CA TRP A 516 2.72 8.66 8.39
C TRP A 516 3.48 8.66 9.72
N VAL A 517 4.77 8.29 9.75
CA VAL A 517 5.64 8.49 10.94
C VAL A 517 6.36 9.84 10.84
N PRO A 518 6.40 10.67 11.89
CA PRO A 518 7.10 11.96 11.85
C PRO A 518 8.59 11.78 11.53
N ALA A 519 9.12 12.63 10.64
CA ALA A 519 10.53 12.59 10.23
C ALA A 519 11.47 12.66 11.44
N GLY A 520 12.50 11.81 11.44
CA GLY A 520 13.45 11.68 12.55
C GLY A 520 12.98 10.81 13.72
N SER A 521 11.72 10.35 13.71
CA SER A 521 11.23 9.40 14.71
C SER A 521 11.63 7.97 14.36
N ARG A 522 11.81 7.13 15.38
CA ARG A 522 12.09 5.70 15.19
C ARG A 522 10.83 4.98 14.73
N VAL A 523 10.89 4.28 13.60
CA VAL A 523 9.79 3.43 13.11
C VAL A 523 9.90 2.05 13.75
N SER A 524 9.08 1.78 14.76
CA SER A 524 9.02 0.46 15.41
C SER A 524 7.59 0.10 15.75
N LEU A 525 7.22 -1.16 15.55
CA LEU A 525 5.87 -1.65 15.88
C LEU A 525 5.68 -1.86 17.40
N GLU A 526 6.63 -1.42 18.22
CA GLU A 526 6.44 -1.25 19.67
C GLU A 526 5.82 0.10 20.03
N ASP A 527 5.90 1.07 19.12
CA ASP A 527 5.37 2.40 19.31
C ASP A 527 3.91 2.47 18.84
N SER A 528 3.05 3.05 19.68
CA SER A 528 1.62 3.19 19.41
C SER A 528 1.36 4.00 18.15
N THR A 529 2.12 5.06 17.92
CA THR A 529 1.97 5.90 16.73
C THR A 529 2.32 5.10 15.47
N THR A 530 3.37 4.27 15.54
CA THR A 530 3.75 3.43 14.41
C THR A 530 2.71 2.34 14.14
N CYS A 531 2.16 1.70 15.18
CA CYS A 531 1.10 0.70 15.06
C CYS A 531 -0.19 1.29 14.47
N ASP A 532 -0.65 2.41 15.00
CA ASP A 532 -1.83 3.12 14.51
C ASP A 532 -1.64 3.57 13.06
N GLY A 533 -0.46 4.08 12.72
CA GLY A 533 -0.13 4.47 11.36
C GLY A 533 -0.12 3.30 10.37
N LEU A 534 0.44 2.14 10.74
CA LEU A 534 0.38 0.93 9.91
C LEU A 534 -1.09 0.48 9.72
N TYR A 535 -1.89 0.51 10.79
CA TYR A 535 -3.30 0.15 10.71
C TYR A 535 -4.07 1.09 9.77
N ARG A 536 -4.03 2.40 10.02
CA ARG A 536 -4.82 3.39 9.27
C ARG A 536 -4.40 3.55 7.81
N ASN A 537 -3.10 3.48 7.53
CA ASN A 537 -2.59 3.79 6.19
C ASN A 537 -2.36 2.55 5.31
N VAL A 538 -2.37 1.34 5.89
CA VAL A 538 -2.13 0.09 5.15
C VAL A 538 -3.26 -0.90 5.33
N ILE A 539 -3.59 -1.26 6.57
CA ILE A 539 -4.59 -2.32 6.86
C ILE A 539 -5.98 -1.86 6.46
N LEU A 540 -6.42 -0.70 6.97
CA LEU A 540 -7.77 -0.17 6.76
C LEU A 540 -8.10 0.01 5.27
N PRO A 541 -7.25 0.62 4.42
CA PRO A 541 -7.51 0.72 2.98
C PRO A 541 -7.68 -0.63 2.29
N ILE A 542 -6.92 -1.65 2.69
CA ILE A 542 -7.06 -3.01 2.15
C ILE A 542 -8.40 -3.62 2.59
N GLN A 543 -8.81 -3.40 3.85
CA GLN A 543 -10.11 -3.85 4.36
C GLN A 543 -11.27 -3.22 3.58
N GLU A 544 -11.24 -1.91 3.40
CA GLU A 544 -12.28 -1.17 2.68
C GLU A 544 -12.43 -1.65 1.23
N GLU A 545 -11.31 -1.92 0.54
CA GLU A 545 -11.33 -2.48 -0.81
C GLU A 545 -11.98 -3.88 -0.85
N ILE A 546 -11.68 -4.74 0.14
CA ILE A 546 -12.31 -6.06 0.27
C ILE A 546 -13.81 -5.91 0.52
N GLU A 547 -14.23 -5.05 1.43
CA GLU A 547 -15.65 -4.80 1.72
C GLU A 547 -16.39 -4.28 0.50
N TRP A 548 -15.77 -3.35 -0.23
CA TRP A 548 -16.30 -2.84 -1.47
C TRP A 548 -16.44 -3.97 -2.51
N GLY A 549 -15.40 -4.77 -2.72
CA GLY A 549 -15.43 -5.92 -3.63
C GLY A 549 -16.49 -6.95 -3.27
N GLU A 550 -16.65 -7.28 -1.99
CA GLU A 550 -17.68 -8.19 -1.49
C GLU A 550 -19.09 -7.64 -1.72
N ARG A 551 -19.32 -6.35 -1.46
CA ARG A 551 -20.61 -5.69 -1.73
C ARG A 551 -20.95 -5.74 -3.22
N MET A 552 -19.97 -5.52 -4.10
CA MET A 552 -20.19 -5.59 -5.55
C MET A 552 -20.48 -7.02 -6.01
N ALA A 553 -19.74 -8.02 -5.52
CA ALA A 553 -19.99 -9.43 -5.82
C ALA A 553 -21.41 -9.88 -5.42
N ARG A 554 -21.90 -9.44 -4.25
CA ARG A 554 -23.28 -9.71 -3.79
C ARG A 554 -24.33 -9.07 -4.70
N LYS A 555 -24.12 -7.81 -5.13
CA LYS A 555 -25.02 -7.13 -6.07
C LYS A 555 -25.10 -7.86 -7.41
N HIS A 556 -23.97 -8.24 -8.01
CA HIS A 556 -23.95 -9.01 -9.25
C HIS A 556 -24.61 -10.39 -9.11
N SER A 557 -24.42 -11.07 -7.98
CA SER A 557 -25.06 -12.36 -7.68
C SER A 557 -26.58 -12.25 -7.45
N SER A 558 -27.07 -11.10 -7.02
CA SER A 558 -28.52 -10.82 -6.88
C SER A 558 -29.18 -10.46 -8.21
N VAL A 559 -28.47 -9.73 -9.09
CA VAL A 559 -28.95 -9.39 -10.44
C VAL A 559 -28.99 -10.63 -11.34
N ALA A 560 -28.00 -11.52 -11.24
CA ALA A 560 -27.98 -12.79 -11.97
C ALA A 560 -29.10 -13.77 -11.54
N ARG A 561 -29.65 -13.63 -10.33
CA ARG A 561 -30.80 -14.43 -9.85
C ARG A 561 -32.15 -13.85 -10.26
N LEU A 562 -32.22 -12.59 -10.64
CA LEU A 562 -33.43 -11.91 -11.13
C LEU A 562 -33.54 -11.93 -12.67
N GLY A 563 -32.49 -12.41 -13.35
CA GLY A 563 -32.44 -12.59 -14.81
C GLY A 563 -32.36 -14.06 -15.21
N VAL A 564 -33.45 -14.81 -15.00
CA VAL A 564 -33.75 -16.04 -15.76
C VAL A 564 -35.22 -15.89 -16.18
N PRO A 565 -35.56 -16.09 -17.48
CA PRO A 565 -36.84 -15.69 -18.06
C PRO A 565 -38.07 -16.34 -17.43
#